data_AF-A0A238L5A9-F1
#
_entry.id   AF-A0A238L5A9-F1
#
_cell.length_a   1.000
_cell.length_b   1.000
_cell.length_c   1.000
_cell.angle_alpha   90.00
_cell.angle_beta   90.00
_cell.angle_gamma   90.00
#
_symmetry.space_group_name_H-M   'P 1'
#
loop_
_entity.id
_entity.type
_entity.pdbx_description
1 polymer ?
#
loop_
_entity_poly.entity_id
_entity_poly.type
_entity_poly.pdbx_seq_one_letter_code
_entity_poly.pdbx_strand_id
1 'polypeptide(L)'
;MRYIGSAVTGALSLLIMMSASQGAAADQISDQISVLLNANGQTEVSLPDHKSLDAKILVPRFYEERAFQPAWTRADLTEELFAEMENAAAQGFTATDFNVSELRASFEKAQSGDASDQAVFDVVATDTAVKLIHHLVFGKVDPSALDKDWNFSKPVIEQDPAYVLNQFLAGDGFSALIDRIDIKNAQYTQLVEALEKYKSIVAAGGWPTVSDETVLKPLMIDPAIVNLRQRLEIEGYASSNQISVPLEDGVNPAWIYDEALVESVKSFQMRHGLEADGVIGGKTFASLNKPADDRVNKLRLSLERGRWLMRNVNEEFVLVNIAGNRTYLAKEDGTVWTTRSITGSAYRKTPVFRDEIKYMEFNPTWTVPASIFRKDKLSRIRKDPGYLARNNYYVRNKDGQTISASSVNWGAKNPGVTLVQKPGPNNALGLVKFMFPNKYAVYLHDTNDRSLFDRNERNLSSGCVRLEYPFEFASLLMEGVPDWNRQKMQSILDSGKTTRVELPAPMPVLLTYWTAWVEEGAVHFREDPYERDARILAALDK
;
A
#
# COMPACT_ATOMS: atom_id res chain seq x y z
N MET A 1 -50.82 -16.57 -66.54
CA MET A 1 -50.07 -15.81 -65.51
C MET A 1 -50.65 -16.16 -64.16
N ARG A 2 -49.94 -17.00 -63.40
CA ARG A 2 -50.38 -17.56 -62.12
C ARG A 2 -49.17 -17.56 -61.18
N TYR A 3 -49.40 -17.14 -59.93
CA TYR A 3 -48.55 -17.32 -58.73
C TYR A 3 -47.22 -16.55 -58.63
N ILE A 4 -47.28 -15.31 -58.11
CA ILE A 4 -46.27 -14.77 -57.17
C ILE A 4 -47.03 -13.90 -56.16
N GLY A 5 -47.35 -14.44 -54.99
CA GLY A 5 -48.13 -13.75 -53.97
C GLY A 5 -48.35 -14.60 -52.73
N SER A 6 -47.27 -14.99 -52.06
CA SER A 6 -47.36 -15.64 -50.73
C SER A 6 -46.04 -15.70 -49.93
N ALA A 7 -44.89 -15.24 -50.45
CA ALA A 7 -43.60 -15.40 -49.76
C ALA A 7 -43.18 -14.23 -48.85
N VAL A 8 -43.78 -13.05 -48.98
CA VAL A 8 -43.34 -11.84 -48.25
C VAL A 8 -44.06 -11.66 -46.90
N THR A 9 -45.27 -12.20 -46.74
CA THR A 9 -46.03 -12.15 -45.49
C THR A 9 -45.56 -13.18 -44.44
N GLY A 10 -44.96 -14.30 -44.86
CA GLY A 10 -44.45 -15.34 -43.94
C GLY A 10 -43.19 -14.92 -43.18
N ALA A 11 -42.26 -14.23 -43.83
CA ALA A 11 -41.00 -13.80 -43.22
C ALA A 11 -41.19 -12.64 -42.22
N LEU A 12 -42.12 -11.71 -42.50
CA LEU A 12 -42.44 -10.60 -41.59
C LEU A 12 -43.22 -11.11 -40.35
N SER A 13 -44.08 -12.11 -40.53
CA SER A 13 -44.84 -12.73 -39.43
C SER A 13 -43.94 -13.59 -38.52
N LEU A 14 -42.93 -14.28 -39.09
CA LEU A 14 -41.92 -15.00 -38.29
C LEU A 14 -41.03 -14.05 -37.49
N LEU A 15 -40.60 -12.92 -38.07
CA LEU A 15 -39.82 -11.91 -37.35
C LEU A 15 -40.62 -11.30 -36.20
N ILE A 16 -41.89 -10.95 -36.44
CA ILE A 16 -42.79 -10.37 -35.43
C ILE A 16 -43.08 -11.39 -34.31
N MET A 17 -43.29 -12.67 -34.64
CA MET A 17 -43.49 -13.72 -33.64
C MET A 17 -42.21 -14.01 -32.83
N MET A 18 -41.03 -14.00 -33.45
CA MET A 18 -39.75 -14.16 -32.74
C MET A 18 -39.47 -12.98 -31.80
N SER A 19 -39.76 -11.74 -32.22
CA SER A 19 -39.66 -10.57 -31.33
C SER A 19 -40.69 -10.59 -30.20
N ALA A 20 -41.90 -11.09 -30.46
CA ALA A 20 -42.95 -11.21 -29.44
C ALA A 20 -42.64 -12.34 -28.44
N SER A 21 -42.06 -13.46 -28.88
CA SER A 21 -41.64 -14.56 -27.98
C SER A 21 -40.42 -14.20 -27.15
N GLN A 22 -39.48 -13.41 -27.69
CA GLN A 22 -38.35 -12.88 -26.92
C GLN A 22 -38.80 -11.83 -25.90
N GLY A 23 -39.75 -10.97 -26.27
CA GLY A 23 -40.37 -10.01 -25.33
C GLY A 23 -41.12 -10.70 -24.19
N ALA A 24 -41.95 -11.71 -24.49
CA ALA A 24 -42.70 -12.44 -23.46
C ALA A 24 -41.81 -13.23 -22.49
N ALA A 25 -40.67 -13.75 -22.95
CA ALA A 25 -39.69 -14.41 -22.09
C ALA A 25 -38.95 -13.40 -21.19
N ALA A 26 -38.55 -12.24 -21.73
CA ALA A 26 -37.94 -11.17 -20.94
C ALA A 26 -38.89 -10.61 -19.86
N ASP A 27 -40.19 -10.50 -20.18
CA ASP A 27 -41.21 -10.07 -19.23
C ASP A 27 -41.37 -11.07 -18.06
N GLN A 28 -41.31 -12.38 -18.34
CA GLN A 28 -41.34 -13.40 -17.28
C GLN A 28 -40.12 -13.33 -16.36
N ILE A 29 -38.92 -13.14 -16.91
CA ILE A 29 -37.70 -12.98 -16.10
C ILE A 29 -37.80 -11.70 -15.27
N SER A 30 -38.27 -10.60 -15.87
CA SER A 30 -38.47 -9.32 -15.18
C SER A 30 -39.43 -9.43 -13.99
N ASP A 31 -40.53 -10.17 -14.14
CA ASP A 31 -41.46 -10.45 -13.04
C ASP A 31 -40.79 -11.24 -11.92
N GLN A 32 -39.97 -12.26 -12.25
CA GLN A 32 -39.23 -13.03 -11.26
C GLN A 32 -38.18 -12.19 -10.53
N ILE A 33 -37.44 -11.33 -11.23
CA ILE A 33 -36.48 -10.39 -10.62
C ILE A 33 -37.21 -9.43 -9.67
N SER A 34 -38.34 -8.87 -10.10
CA SER A 34 -39.17 -8.02 -9.24
C SER A 34 -39.66 -8.76 -8.00
N VAL A 35 -40.12 -10.01 -8.13
CA VAL A 35 -40.52 -10.83 -6.98
C VAL A 35 -39.35 -11.09 -6.04
N LEU A 36 -38.17 -11.45 -6.56
CA LEU A 36 -36.96 -11.71 -5.76
C LEU A 36 -36.57 -10.47 -4.93
N LEU A 37 -36.59 -9.29 -5.54
CA LEU A 37 -36.11 -8.06 -4.90
C LEU A 37 -37.18 -7.36 -4.04
N ASN A 38 -38.48 -7.55 -4.35
CA ASN A 38 -39.60 -6.89 -3.67
C ASN A 38 -40.41 -7.80 -2.74
N ALA A 39 -39.97 -9.04 -2.48
CA ALA A 39 -40.68 -9.98 -1.60
C ALA A 39 -40.85 -9.46 -0.16
N ASN A 40 -41.98 -8.79 0.07
CA ASN A 40 -42.77 -8.70 1.31
C ASN A 40 -42.06 -8.28 2.62
N GLY A 41 -41.53 -7.05 2.68
CA GLY A 41 -41.29 -6.37 3.97
C GLY A 41 -40.22 -7.01 4.87
N GLN A 42 -39.39 -7.89 4.32
CA GLN A 42 -38.16 -8.33 4.97
C GLN A 42 -37.02 -7.39 4.58
N THR A 43 -36.26 -6.93 5.57
CA THR A 43 -35.07 -6.09 5.39
C THR A 43 -33.91 -6.79 4.64
N GLU A 44 -34.11 -8.02 4.17
CA GLU A 44 -33.11 -8.86 3.51
C GLU A 44 -33.73 -9.58 2.31
N VAL A 45 -33.21 -9.30 1.11
CA VAL A 45 -33.47 -10.11 -0.08
C VAL A 45 -32.76 -11.45 0.11
N SER A 46 -33.53 -12.55 0.14
CA SER A 46 -33.00 -13.90 0.20
C SER A 46 -33.14 -14.57 -1.16
N LEU A 47 -32.01 -14.93 -1.76
CA LEU A 47 -31.98 -15.85 -2.90
C LEU A 47 -32.47 -17.24 -2.45
N PRO A 48 -32.85 -18.14 -3.39
CA PRO A 48 -33.06 -19.55 -3.08
C PRO A 48 -31.87 -20.09 -2.26
N ASP A 49 -32.13 -20.92 -1.25
CA ASP A 49 -31.15 -21.45 -0.27
C ASP A 49 -30.72 -20.48 0.88
N HIS A 50 -31.53 -19.48 1.21
CA HIS A 50 -31.35 -18.58 2.39
C HIS A 50 -30.11 -17.67 2.36
N LYS A 51 -29.61 -17.33 1.17
CA LYS A 51 -28.46 -16.44 1.01
C LYS A 51 -28.89 -15.00 0.79
N SER A 52 -28.33 -14.09 1.58
CA SER A 52 -28.58 -12.65 1.45
C SER A 52 -27.66 -12.01 0.43
N LEU A 53 -28.17 -11.05 -0.34
CA LEU A 53 -27.32 -10.18 -1.17
C LEU A 53 -26.32 -9.40 -0.32
N ASP A 54 -25.10 -9.25 -0.82
CA ASP A 54 -24.09 -8.40 -0.17
C ASP A 54 -24.45 -6.91 -0.38
N ALA A 55 -24.85 -6.54 -1.60
CA ALA A 55 -25.19 -5.18 -2.00
C ALA A 55 -26.69 -4.87 -1.84
N LYS A 56 -27.20 -5.01 -0.60
CA LYS A 56 -28.63 -4.87 -0.23
C LYS A 56 -29.32 -3.56 -0.66
N ILE A 57 -28.55 -2.49 -0.90
CA ILE A 57 -29.09 -1.19 -1.31
C ILE A 57 -28.93 -0.98 -2.83
N LEU A 58 -27.75 -1.31 -3.37
CA LEU A 58 -27.43 -0.94 -4.76
C LEU A 58 -28.10 -1.88 -5.77
N VAL A 59 -28.21 -3.18 -5.47
CA VAL A 59 -28.84 -4.14 -6.39
C VAL A 59 -30.33 -3.82 -6.60
N PRO A 60 -31.17 -3.61 -5.56
CA PRO A 60 -32.55 -3.20 -5.78
C PRO A 60 -32.67 -1.90 -6.59
N ARG A 61 -31.90 -0.86 -6.26
CA ARG A 61 -31.89 0.41 -7.00
C ARG A 61 -31.50 0.23 -8.46
N PHE A 62 -30.49 -0.59 -8.74
CA PHE A 62 -30.06 -0.91 -10.10
C PHE A 62 -31.20 -1.51 -10.93
N TYR A 63 -31.98 -2.43 -10.36
CA TYR A 63 -33.12 -3.04 -11.04
C TYR A 63 -34.33 -2.11 -11.15
N GLU A 64 -34.61 -1.27 -10.13
CA GLU A 64 -35.64 -0.24 -10.20
C GLU A 64 -35.40 0.71 -11.39
N GLU A 65 -34.16 1.16 -11.60
CA GLU A 65 -33.80 2.06 -12.70
C GLU A 65 -33.98 1.45 -14.10
N ARG A 66 -33.90 0.12 -14.22
CA ARG A 66 -34.12 -0.61 -15.49
C ARG A 66 -35.49 -1.31 -15.55
N ALA A 67 -36.43 -0.90 -14.70
CA ALA A 67 -37.78 -1.47 -14.62
C ALA A 67 -37.78 -3.01 -14.50
N PHE A 68 -36.86 -3.55 -13.70
CA PHE A 68 -36.63 -4.97 -13.42
C PHE A 68 -36.26 -5.85 -14.63
N GLN A 69 -36.01 -5.27 -15.79
CA GLN A 69 -35.55 -6.02 -16.96
C GLN A 69 -34.20 -6.70 -16.67
N PRO A 70 -33.95 -7.92 -17.17
CA PRO A 70 -32.69 -8.62 -16.95
C PRO A 70 -31.49 -7.84 -17.53
N ALA A 71 -30.35 -7.90 -16.85
CA ALA A 71 -29.13 -7.18 -17.18
C ALA A 71 -28.10 -8.00 -17.95
N TRP A 72 -28.08 -9.32 -17.75
CA TRP A 72 -27.04 -10.23 -18.26
C TRP A 72 -27.55 -11.06 -19.44
N THR A 73 -28.32 -10.44 -20.33
CA THR A 73 -28.92 -11.12 -21.50
C THR A 73 -27.99 -11.26 -22.70
N ARG A 74 -26.91 -10.47 -22.74
CA ARG A 74 -25.88 -10.58 -23.78
C ARG A 74 -24.81 -11.57 -23.33
N ALA A 75 -24.41 -12.47 -24.23
CA ALA A 75 -23.41 -13.50 -23.93
C ALA A 75 -22.03 -12.90 -23.58
N ASP A 76 -21.64 -11.83 -24.28
CA ASP A 76 -20.38 -11.13 -24.04
C ASP A 76 -20.29 -10.54 -22.62
N LEU A 77 -21.35 -9.94 -22.08
CA LEU A 77 -21.37 -9.42 -20.71
C LEU A 77 -21.09 -10.52 -19.67
N THR A 78 -21.63 -11.72 -19.90
CA THR A 78 -21.39 -12.84 -18.99
C THR A 78 -19.95 -13.33 -19.06
N GLU A 79 -19.39 -13.43 -20.27
CA GLU A 79 -17.97 -13.76 -20.49
C GLU A 79 -17.05 -12.72 -19.84
N GLU A 80 -17.34 -11.43 -20.02
CA GLU A 80 -16.64 -10.31 -19.39
C GLU A 80 -16.69 -10.43 -17.87
N LEU A 81 -17.86 -10.67 -17.25
CA LEU A 81 -17.96 -10.82 -15.79
C LEU A 81 -17.06 -11.94 -15.26
N PHE A 82 -17.04 -13.11 -15.91
CA PHE A 82 -16.17 -14.21 -15.50
C PHE A 82 -14.69 -13.89 -15.72
N ALA A 83 -14.33 -13.23 -16.82
CA ALA A 83 -12.96 -12.76 -17.05
C ALA A 83 -12.52 -11.76 -15.97
N GLU A 84 -13.42 -10.86 -15.54
CA GLU A 84 -13.13 -9.92 -14.46
C GLU A 84 -12.98 -10.60 -13.09
N MET A 85 -13.58 -11.77 -12.86
CA MET A 85 -13.30 -12.57 -11.66
C MET A 85 -11.87 -13.13 -11.68
N GLU A 86 -11.37 -13.51 -12.85
CA GLU A 86 -9.98 -13.96 -13.01
C GLU A 86 -9.00 -12.79 -12.83
N ASN A 87 -9.29 -11.62 -13.42
CA ASN A 87 -8.53 -10.39 -13.21
C ASN A 87 -8.52 -9.97 -11.73
N ALA A 88 -9.67 -10.07 -11.05
CA ALA A 88 -9.77 -9.78 -9.62
C ALA A 88 -8.87 -10.72 -8.79
N ALA A 89 -8.85 -12.01 -9.13
CA ALA A 89 -7.92 -12.95 -8.51
C ALA A 89 -6.47 -12.51 -8.73
N ALA A 90 -6.11 -12.08 -9.94
CA ALA A 90 -4.77 -11.58 -10.25
C ALA A 90 -4.36 -10.39 -9.37
N GLN A 91 -5.32 -9.53 -9.02
CA GLN A 91 -5.11 -8.39 -8.12
C GLN A 91 -5.14 -8.72 -6.61
N GLY A 92 -5.17 -10.00 -6.23
CA GLY A 92 -5.03 -10.45 -4.84
C GLY A 92 -6.31 -10.72 -4.08
N PHE A 93 -7.45 -10.66 -4.76
CA PHE A 93 -8.73 -11.16 -4.24
C PHE A 93 -8.81 -12.69 -4.36
N THR A 94 -9.77 -13.27 -3.65
CA THR A 94 -10.06 -14.71 -3.67
C THR A 94 -11.43 -14.98 -4.31
N ALA A 95 -11.64 -16.20 -4.82
CA ALA A 95 -12.93 -16.59 -5.41
C ALA A 95 -14.10 -16.49 -4.40
N THR A 96 -13.82 -16.66 -3.11
CA THR A 96 -14.81 -16.48 -2.04
C THR A 96 -15.18 -15.02 -1.80
N ASP A 97 -14.31 -14.07 -2.17
CA ASP A 97 -14.61 -12.64 -2.03
C ASP A 97 -15.82 -12.23 -2.86
N PHE A 98 -16.13 -12.96 -3.93
CA PHE A 98 -17.19 -12.65 -4.88
C PHE A 98 -18.20 -13.79 -5.07
N ASN A 99 -18.16 -14.81 -4.21
CA ASN A 99 -19.01 -16.01 -4.31
C ASN A 99 -18.96 -16.66 -5.71
N VAL A 100 -17.78 -16.76 -6.34
CA VAL A 100 -17.63 -17.19 -7.74
C VAL A 100 -18.22 -18.59 -8.00
N SER A 101 -18.16 -19.50 -7.02
CA SER A 101 -18.79 -20.83 -7.13
C SER A 101 -20.32 -20.74 -7.27
N GLU A 102 -20.95 -19.77 -6.61
CA GLU A 102 -22.40 -19.53 -6.71
C GLU A 102 -22.78 -18.83 -8.00
N LEU A 103 -21.97 -17.86 -8.45
CA LEU A 103 -22.11 -17.29 -9.78
C LEU A 103 -22.09 -18.37 -10.86
N ARG A 104 -21.13 -19.31 -10.78
CA ARG A 104 -21.02 -20.42 -11.75
C ARG A 104 -22.22 -21.37 -11.67
N ALA A 105 -22.63 -21.77 -10.46
CA ALA A 105 -23.75 -22.67 -10.27
C ALA A 105 -25.09 -22.06 -10.74
N SER A 106 -25.32 -20.77 -10.48
CA SER A 106 -26.52 -20.07 -10.96
C SER A 106 -26.50 -19.91 -12.48
N PHE A 107 -25.35 -19.62 -13.07
CA PHE A 107 -25.19 -19.57 -14.53
C PHE A 107 -25.51 -20.91 -15.20
N GLU A 108 -25.02 -22.03 -14.65
CA GLU A 108 -25.31 -23.37 -15.15
C GLU A 108 -26.80 -23.71 -15.10
N LYS A 109 -27.48 -23.36 -13.99
CA LYS A 109 -28.94 -23.53 -13.86
C LYS A 109 -29.72 -22.68 -14.86
N ALA A 110 -29.32 -21.43 -15.07
CA ALA A 110 -29.97 -20.52 -16.02
C ALA A 110 -29.98 -21.03 -17.47
N GLN A 111 -29.09 -21.98 -17.82
CA GLN A 111 -29.09 -22.66 -19.13
C GLN A 111 -30.30 -23.59 -19.33
N SER A 112 -31.08 -23.89 -18.27
CA SER A 112 -32.32 -24.66 -18.36
C SER A 112 -33.40 -23.94 -19.20
N GLY A 113 -33.31 -22.62 -19.31
CA GLY A 113 -34.32 -21.77 -19.92
C GLY A 113 -35.49 -21.43 -18.99
N ASP A 114 -35.46 -21.85 -17.71
CA ASP A 114 -36.44 -21.47 -16.72
C ASP A 114 -36.26 -20.00 -16.29
N ALA A 115 -37.36 -19.23 -16.31
CA ALA A 115 -37.33 -17.80 -16.02
C ALA A 115 -36.91 -17.50 -14.57
N SER A 116 -37.20 -18.39 -13.62
CA SER A 116 -36.77 -18.23 -12.23
C SER A 116 -35.27 -18.46 -12.09
N ASP A 117 -34.71 -19.49 -12.74
CA ASP A 117 -33.27 -19.76 -12.72
C ASP A 117 -32.49 -18.61 -13.40
N GLN A 118 -33.00 -18.08 -14.50
CA GLN A 118 -32.42 -16.93 -15.20
C GLN A 118 -32.45 -15.65 -14.34
N ALA A 119 -33.56 -15.38 -13.65
CA ALA A 119 -33.66 -14.25 -12.73
C ALA A 119 -32.68 -14.35 -11.56
N VAL A 120 -32.49 -15.57 -11.00
CA VAL A 120 -31.51 -15.80 -9.93
C VAL A 120 -30.09 -15.52 -10.41
N PHE A 121 -29.70 -16.04 -11.58
CA PHE A 121 -28.39 -15.74 -12.16
C PHE A 121 -28.20 -14.24 -12.38
N ASP A 122 -29.19 -13.56 -12.95
CA ASP A 122 -29.11 -12.13 -13.25
C ASP A 122 -28.82 -11.31 -11.98
N VAL A 123 -29.54 -11.60 -10.89
CA VAL A 123 -29.36 -10.93 -9.58
C VAL A 123 -28.00 -11.27 -8.96
N VAL A 124 -27.58 -12.54 -9.01
CA VAL A 124 -26.27 -12.97 -8.49
C VAL A 124 -25.12 -12.31 -9.25
N ALA A 125 -25.19 -12.30 -10.58
CA ALA A 125 -24.20 -11.64 -11.44
C ALA A 125 -24.10 -10.14 -11.14
N THR A 126 -25.23 -9.48 -10.91
CA THR A 126 -25.28 -8.06 -10.52
C THR A 126 -24.66 -7.84 -9.14
N ASP A 127 -24.96 -8.67 -8.13
CA ASP A 127 -24.36 -8.57 -6.79
C ASP A 127 -22.84 -8.76 -6.84
N THR A 128 -22.36 -9.76 -7.58
CA THR A 128 -20.95 -9.99 -7.87
C THR A 128 -20.29 -8.76 -8.52
N ALA A 129 -20.90 -8.22 -9.58
CA ALA A 129 -20.39 -7.07 -10.31
C ALA A 129 -20.27 -5.82 -9.41
N VAL A 130 -21.31 -5.54 -8.62
CA VAL A 130 -21.32 -4.44 -7.65
C VAL A 130 -20.22 -4.62 -6.60
N LYS A 131 -20.04 -5.84 -6.08
CA LYS A 131 -19.02 -6.14 -5.08
C LYS A 131 -17.61 -5.97 -5.64
N LEU A 132 -17.37 -6.39 -6.88
CA LEU A 132 -16.12 -6.13 -7.58
C LEU A 132 -15.84 -4.63 -7.71
N ILE A 133 -16.81 -3.86 -8.22
CA ILE A 133 -16.68 -2.40 -8.35
C ILE A 133 -16.36 -1.78 -6.99
N HIS A 134 -17.09 -2.15 -5.94
CA HIS A 134 -16.84 -1.64 -4.59
C HIS A 134 -15.41 -1.95 -4.12
N HIS A 135 -14.97 -3.21 -4.22
CA HIS A 135 -13.64 -3.61 -3.78
C HIS A 135 -12.53 -2.94 -4.59
N LEU A 136 -12.68 -2.78 -5.91
CA LEU A 136 -11.70 -2.07 -6.74
C LEU A 136 -11.65 -0.57 -6.39
N VAL A 137 -12.80 0.07 -6.18
CA VAL A 137 -12.87 1.51 -5.88
C VAL A 137 -12.35 1.81 -4.48
N PHE A 138 -12.83 1.10 -3.46
CA PHE A 138 -12.62 1.46 -2.05
C PHE A 138 -11.64 0.57 -1.29
N GLY A 139 -11.26 -0.58 -1.86
CA GLY A 139 -10.64 -1.67 -1.10
C GLY A 139 -11.67 -2.63 -0.53
N LYS A 140 -11.23 -3.84 -0.19
CA LYS A 140 -12.04 -4.82 0.55
C LYS A 140 -12.13 -4.46 2.04
N VAL A 141 -11.10 -3.79 2.57
CA VAL A 141 -10.96 -3.46 3.99
C VAL A 141 -11.07 -1.95 4.17
N ASP A 142 -12.00 -1.47 5.01
CA ASP A 142 -12.07 -0.03 5.33
C ASP A 142 -10.93 0.34 6.31
N PRO A 143 -9.94 1.15 5.88
CA PRO A 143 -8.85 1.54 6.75
C PRO A 143 -9.29 2.37 7.95
N SER A 144 -10.41 3.10 7.85
CA SER A 144 -10.97 3.94 8.92
C SER A 144 -11.52 3.10 10.08
N ALA A 145 -11.94 1.86 9.80
CA ALA A 145 -12.37 0.92 10.83
C ALA A 145 -11.18 0.33 11.61
N LEU A 146 -9.98 0.34 11.02
CA LEU A 146 -8.75 -0.18 11.61
C LEU A 146 -7.93 0.90 12.33
N ASP A 147 -7.95 2.12 11.80
CA ASP A 147 -7.23 3.28 12.33
C ASP A 147 -8.16 4.49 12.41
N LYS A 148 -8.63 4.81 13.62
CA LYS A 148 -9.53 5.95 13.88
C LYS A 148 -8.94 7.32 13.48
N ASP A 149 -7.63 7.35 13.29
CA ASP A 149 -6.84 8.52 12.97
C ASP A 149 -6.57 8.65 11.46
N TRP A 150 -7.10 7.71 10.67
CA TRP A 150 -7.08 7.71 9.21
C TRP A 150 -7.79 8.93 8.63
N ASN A 151 -7.07 9.72 7.84
CA ASN A 151 -7.57 10.96 7.23
C ASN A 151 -7.26 11.08 5.73
N PHE A 152 -6.93 9.97 5.08
CA PHE A 152 -6.80 9.95 3.62
C PHE A 152 -8.19 10.02 3.00
N SER A 153 -8.32 10.80 1.93
CA SER A 153 -9.60 10.98 1.24
C SER A 153 -10.10 9.66 0.67
N LYS A 154 -11.38 9.36 0.86
CA LYS A 154 -12.06 8.29 0.12
C LYS A 154 -12.29 8.76 -1.33
N PRO A 155 -12.30 7.83 -2.32
CA PRO A 155 -12.74 8.15 -3.67
C PRO A 155 -14.11 8.83 -3.65
N VAL A 156 -14.26 9.89 -4.45
CA VAL A 156 -15.53 10.61 -4.60
C VAL A 156 -16.35 9.92 -5.68
N ILE A 157 -17.60 9.58 -5.34
CA ILE A 157 -18.58 9.07 -6.29
C ILE A 157 -19.33 10.26 -6.89
N GLU A 158 -18.98 10.62 -8.12
CA GLU A 158 -19.54 11.79 -8.82
C GLU A 158 -20.86 11.50 -9.54
N GLN A 159 -21.10 10.23 -9.87
CA GLN A 159 -22.27 9.77 -10.61
C GLN A 159 -22.93 8.63 -9.84
N ASP A 160 -24.25 8.50 -9.99
CA ASP A 160 -24.99 7.40 -9.40
C ASP A 160 -24.47 6.04 -9.90
N PRO A 161 -23.93 5.17 -9.02
CA PRO A 161 -23.36 3.90 -9.44
C PRO A 161 -24.37 2.97 -10.14
N ALA A 162 -25.64 3.01 -9.76
CA ALA A 162 -26.69 2.20 -10.40
C ALA A 162 -26.88 2.62 -11.85
N TYR A 163 -27.00 3.94 -12.08
CA TYR A 163 -27.10 4.52 -13.42
C TYR A 163 -25.88 4.20 -14.27
N VAL A 164 -24.66 4.38 -13.72
CA VAL A 164 -23.42 4.12 -14.47
C VAL A 164 -23.32 2.64 -14.86
N LEU A 165 -23.60 1.71 -13.95
CA LEU A 165 -23.58 0.27 -14.28
C LEU A 165 -24.59 -0.05 -15.38
N ASN A 166 -25.83 0.47 -15.28
CA ASN A 166 -26.86 0.28 -16.30
C ASN A 166 -26.41 0.79 -17.69
N GLN A 167 -25.79 1.98 -17.75
CA GLN A 167 -25.30 2.57 -19.00
C GLN A 167 -24.22 1.70 -19.66
N PHE A 168 -23.26 1.19 -18.88
CA PHE A 168 -22.17 0.37 -19.42
C PHE A 168 -22.66 -1.00 -19.90
N LEU A 169 -23.52 -1.68 -19.13
CA LEU A 169 -24.10 -2.96 -19.56
C LEU A 169 -24.97 -2.82 -20.82
N ALA A 170 -25.65 -1.68 -21.00
CA ALA A 170 -26.41 -1.39 -22.22
C ALA A 170 -25.52 -1.02 -23.42
N GLY A 171 -24.31 -0.50 -23.17
CA GLY A 171 -23.37 -0.02 -24.19
C GLY A 171 -22.08 -0.83 -24.24
N ASP A 172 -20.98 -0.18 -23.85
CA ASP A 172 -19.60 -0.63 -24.07
C ASP A 172 -19.20 -1.93 -23.34
N GLY A 173 -19.99 -2.40 -22.38
CA GLY A 173 -19.74 -3.63 -21.64
C GLY A 173 -19.27 -3.42 -20.20
N PHE A 174 -19.24 -4.51 -19.44
CA PHE A 174 -18.79 -4.52 -18.05
C PHE A 174 -17.27 -4.33 -17.94
N SER A 175 -16.46 -4.96 -18.80
CA SER A 175 -15.00 -4.76 -18.78
C SER A 175 -14.61 -3.30 -19.06
N ALA A 176 -15.34 -2.61 -19.92
CA ALA A 176 -15.13 -1.17 -20.17
C ALA A 176 -15.38 -0.31 -18.91
N LEU A 177 -16.32 -0.72 -18.04
CA LEU A 177 -16.52 -0.06 -16.75
C LEU A 177 -15.36 -0.34 -15.80
N ILE A 178 -14.86 -1.59 -15.76
CA ILE A 178 -13.71 -1.96 -14.94
C ILE A 178 -12.46 -1.17 -15.36
N ASP A 179 -12.17 -1.08 -16.67
CA ASP A 179 -11.07 -0.29 -17.23
C ASP A 179 -11.15 1.21 -16.88
N ARG A 180 -12.37 1.73 -16.73
CA ARG A 180 -12.61 3.12 -16.30
C ARG A 180 -12.25 3.33 -14.83
N ILE A 181 -12.49 2.35 -13.97
CA ILE A 181 -12.25 2.44 -12.52
C ILE A 181 -10.92 1.80 -12.09
N ASP A 182 -10.13 1.27 -13.01
CA ASP A 182 -8.86 0.64 -12.69
C ASP A 182 -7.82 1.64 -12.14
N ILE A 183 -6.88 1.13 -11.34
CA ILE A 183 -5.81 1.93 -10.74
C ILE A 183 -4.62 1.92 -11.71
N LYS A 184 -4.57 2.93 -12.58
CA LYS A 184 -3.53 3.11 -13.61
C LYS A 184 -2.16 3.58 -13.07
N ASN A 185 -1.92 3.41 -11.77
CA ASN A 185 -0.66 3.79 -11.14
C ASN A 185 0.40 2.71 -11.39
N ALA A 186 1.57 3.09 -11.90
CA ALA A 186 2.64 2.15 -12.24
C ALA A 186 3.07 1.25 -11.06
N GLN A 187 3.11 1.78 -9.84
CA GLN A 187 3.45 1.01 -8.64
C GLN A 187 2.42 -0.09 -8.37
N TYR A 188 1.13 0.21 -8.60
CA TYR A 188 0.04 -0.73 -8.42
C TYR A 188 0.09 -1.85 -9.46
N THR A 189 0.28 -1.51 -10.74
CA THR A 189 0.43 -2.50 -11.82
C THR A 189 1.63 -3.42 -11.57
N GLN A 190 2.78 -2.87 -11.18
CA GLN A 190 3.96 -3.67 -10.82
C GLN A 190 3.72 -4.58 -9.61
N LEU A 191 2.88 -4.18 -8.66
CA LEU A 191 2.49 -5.03 -7.54
C LEU A 191 1.59 -6.20 -7.98
N VAL A 192 0.72 -5.99 -8.97
CA VAL A 192 -0.11 -7.06 -9.57
C VAL A 192 0.79 -8.09 -10.27
N GLU A 193 1.72 -7.62 -11.12
CA GLU A 193 2.71 -8.48 -11.80
C GLU A 193 3.58 -9.24 -10.80
N ALA A 194 4.05 -8.56 -9.75
CA ALA A 194 4.79 -9.20 -8.67
C ALA A 194 3.96 -10.27 -7.98
N LEU A 195 2.69 -10.00 -7.66
CA LEU A 195 1.82 -10.97 -7.00
C LEU A 195 1.66 -12.24 -7.85
N GLU A 196 1.42 -12.09 -9.15
CA GLU A 196 1.33 -13.22 -10.08
C GLU A 196 2.63 -14.05 -10.13
N LYS A 197 3.79 -13.39 -10.17
CA LYS A 197 5.08 -14.07 -10.05
C LYS A 197 5.20 -14.88 -8.75
N TYR A 198 4.83 -14.31 -7.60
CA TYR A 198 4.97 -15.03 -6.32
C TYR A 198 3.93 -16.13 -6.14
N LYS A 199 2.72 -15.98 -6.69
CA LYS A 199 1.73 -17.07 -6.73
C LYS A 199 2.21 -18.23 -7.59
N SER A 200 2.84 -17.98 -8.74
CA SER A 200 3.38 -19.07 -9.57
C SER A 200 4.50 -19.84 -8.86
N ILE A 201 5.33 -19.14 -8.07
CA ILE A 201 6.31 -19.78 -7.18
C ILE A 201 5.62 -20.67 -6.14
N VAL A 202 4.56 -20.20 -5.47
CA VAL A 202 3.76 -21.02 -4.52
C VAL A 202 3.18 -22.24 -5.23
N ALA A 203 2.57 -22.06 -6.40
CA ALA A 203 1.98 -23.15 -7.19
C ALA A 203 3.00 -24.20 -7.64
N ALA A 204 4.27 -23.81 -7.84
CA ALA A 204 5.38 -24.70 -8.15
C ALA A 204 5.98 -25.43 -6.92
N GLY A 205 5.41 -25.24 -5.73
CA GLY A 205 5.86 -25.86 -4.48
C GLY A 205 6.74 -24.97 -3.60
N GLY A 206 6.88 -23.69 -3.93
CA GLY A 206 7.68 -22.72 -3.18
C GLY A 206 9.18 -22.86 -3.43
N TRP A 207 9.97 -22.69 -2.39
CA TRP A 207 11.44 -22.77 -2.43
C TRP A 207 11.99 -23.60 -1.28
N PRO A 208 13.19 -24.20 -1.43
CA PRO A 208 13.77 -25.01 -0.38
C PRO A 208 14.16 -24.17 0.84
N THR A 209 14.10 -24.80 2.01
CA THR A 209 14.68 -24.26 3.25
C THR A 209 16.21 -24.36 3.19
N VAL A 210 16.88 -23.28 3.55
CA VAL A 210 18.34 -23.24 3.72
C VAL A 210 18.65 -23.58 5.19
N SER A 211 19.49 -24.58 5.43
CA SER A 211 19.92 -24.94 6.79
C SER A 211 20.59 -23.75 7.47
N ASP A 212 20.17 -23.44 8.70
CA ASP A 212 20.66 -22.32 9.51
C ASP A 212 21.57 -22.78 10.66
N GLU A 213 22.04 -24.04 10.63
CA GLU A 213 22.93 -24.61 11.65
C GLU A 213 24.27 -23.87 11.74
N THR A 214 24.76 -23.33 10.61
CA THR A 214 26.04 -22.61 10.53
C THR A 214 25.87 -21.28 9.81
N VAL A 215 26.51 -20.23 10.32
CA VAL A 215 26.59 -18.93 9.64
C VAL A 215 27.42 -19.07 8.36
N LEU A 216 26.81 -18.79 7.21
CA LEU A 216 27.50 -18.87 5.92
C LEU A 216 28.21 -17.55 5.61
N LYS A 217 29.50 -17.66 5.28
CA LYS A 217 30.38 -16.51 4.96
C LYS A 217 31.00 -16.68 3.57
N PRO A 218 31.39 -15.57 2.91
CA PRO A 218 32.11 -15.65 1.64
C PRO A 218 33.26 -16.66 1.67
N LEU A 219 33.42 -17.41 0.57
CA LEU A 219 34.44 -18.46 0.36
C LEU A 219 34.27 -19.72 1.23
N MET A 220 33.21 -19.81 2.03
CA MET A 220 32.91 -21.03 2.80
C MET A 220 32.48 -22.17 1.89
N ILE A 221 32.79 -23.41 2.29
CA ILE A 221 32.30 -24.64 1.66
C ILE A 221 31.28 -25.25 2.61
N ASP A 222 30.02 -25.33 2.19
CA ASP A 222 28.94 -25.89 3.00
C ASP A 222 27.84 -26.52 2.11
N PRO A 223 27.34 -27.73 2.44
CA PRO A 223 26.25 -28.36 1.69
C PRO A 223 24.97 -27.50 1.58
N ALA A 224 24.70 -26.62 2.55
CA ALA A 224 23.54 -25.73 2.55
C ALA A 224 23.56 -24.73 1.38
N ILE A 225 24.72 -24.48 0.77
CA ILE A 225 24.86 -23.58 -0.37
C ILE A 225 24.06 -24.04 -1.59
N VAL A 226 23.84 -25.36 -1.76
CA VAL A 226 23.00 -25.88 -2.84
C VAL A 226 21.57 -25.36 -2.71
N ASN A 227 20.98 -25.48 -1.52
CA ASN A 227 19.63 -24.98 -1.26
C ASN A 227 19.58 -23.45 -1.32
N LEU A 228 20.64 -22.75 -0.90
CA LEU A 228 20.72 -21.29 -1.00
C LEU A 228 20.66 -20.83 -2.46
N ARG A 229 21.44 -21.44 -3.36
CA ARG A 229 21.42 -21.13 -4.80
C ARG A 229 20.04 -21.35 -5.38
N GLN A 230 19.46 -22.52 -5.15
CA GLN A 230 18.11 -22.85 -5.64
C GLN A 230 17.05 -21.89 -5.08
N ARG A 231 17.13 -21.55 -3.79
CA ARG A 231 16.25 -20.58 -3.13
C ARG A 231 16.30 -19.20 -3.80
N LEU A 232 17.50 -18.71 -4.09
CA LEU A 232 17.72 -17.40 -4.71
C LEU A 232 17.31 -17.41 -6.19
N GLU A 233 17.62 -18.47 -6.92
CA GLU A 233 17.28 -18.63 -8.34
C GLU A 233 15.75 -18.65 -8.56
N ILE A 234 14.98 -19.38 -7.75
CA ILE A 234 13.51 -19.42 -7.82
C ILE A 234 12.90 -18.02 -7.70
N GLU A 235 13.49 -17.15 -6.86
CA GLU A 235 13.01 -15.78 -6.67
C GLU A 235 13.56 -14.80 -7.73
N GLY A 236 14.45 -15.26 -8.61
CA GLY A 236 15.03 -14.52 -9.73
C GLY A 236 16.30 -13.74 -9.40
N TYR A 237 17.03 -14.12 -8.35
CA TYR A 237 18.38 -13.60 -8.12
C TYR A 237 19.38 -14.37 -8.99
N ALA A 238 20.24 -13.65 -9.70
CA ALA A 238 21.19 -14.23 -10.63
C ALA A 238 22.35 -14.94 -9.92
N SER A 239 22.23 -16.24 -9.65
CA SER A 239 23.35 -17.05 -9.19
C SER A 239 24.09 -17.67 -10.38
N SER A 240 25.33 -17.24 -10.64
CA SER A 240 26.21 -17.96 -11.57
C SER A 240 26.97 -19.06 -10.82
N ASN A 241 27.21 -20.20 -11.48
CA ASN A 241 28.12 -21.23 -11.00
C ASN A 241 29.55 -21.06 -11.58
N GLN A 242 29.95 -19.83 -11.95
CA GLN A 242 31.29 -19.59 -12.48
C GLN A 242 32.30 -19.58 -11.33
N ILE A 243 32.92 -20.73 -11.11
CA ILE A 243 33.93 -20.91 -10.07
C ILE A 243 35.28 -20.56 -10.66
N SER A 244 35.86 -19.45 -10.21
CA SER A 244 37.14 -18.92 -10.70
C SER A 244 38.35 -19.45 -9.94
N VAL A 245 38.14 -20.31 -8.93
CA VAL A 245 39.19 -20.81 -8.03
C VAL A 245 39.51 -22.29 -8.30
N PRO A 246 40.80 -22.70 -8.30
CA PRO A 246 41.18 -24.10 -8.33
C PRO A 246 40.61 -24.83 -7.11
N LEU A 247 39.93 -25.95 -7.33
CA LEU A 247 39.35 -26.75 -6.25
C LEU A 247 40.30 -27.87 -5.86
N GLU A 248 40.38 -28.15 -4.56
CA GLU A 248 40.97 -29.39 -4.08
C GLU A 248 40.13 -30.59 -4.52
N ASP A 249 40.80 -31.72 -4.76
CA ASP A 249 40.14 -32.96 -5.15
C ASP A 249 39.08 -33.38 -4.13
N GLY A 250 37.84 -33.60 -4.60
CA GLY A 250 36.71 -34.04 -3.78
C GLY A 250 35.80 -32.94 -3.24
N VAL A 251 36.12 -31.66 -3.45
CA VAL A 251 35.21 -30.55 -3.11
C VAL A 251 34.09 -30.47 -4.15
N ASN A 252 32.83 -30.51 -3.72
CA ASN A 252 31.71 -30.24 -4.61
C ASN A 252 31.68 -28.74 -4.96
N PRO A 253 31.87 -28.35 -6.23
CA PRO A 253 31.87 -26.95 -6.64
C PRO A 253 30.57 -26.22 -6.25
N ALA A 254 29.44 -26.93 -6.21
CA ALA A 254 28.14 -26.37 -5.83
C ALA A 254 28.02 -26.00 -4.33
N TRP A 255 28.95 -26.45 -3.49
CA TRP A 255 28.96 -26.15 -2.04
C TRP A 255 29.72 -24.87 -1.70
N ILE A 256 30.31 -24.22 -2.69
CA ILE A 256 31.18 -23.06 -2.47
C ILE A 256 30.35 -21.79 -2.47
N TYR A 257 30.52 -20.98 -1.43
CA TYR A 257 29.93 -19.65 -1.37
C TYR A 257 30.81 -18.64 -2.13
N ASP A 258 30.74 -18.70 -3.46
CA ASP A 258 31.55 -17.87 -4.36
C ASP A 258 31.11 -16.40 -4.41
N GLU A 259 31.92 -15.56 -5.05
CA GLU A 259 31.72 -14.12 -5.16
C GLU A 259 30.39 -13.76 -5.86
N ALA A 260 30.01 -14.50 -6.90
CA ALA A 260 28.75 -14.26 -7.61
C ALA A 260 27.52 -14.51 -6.71
N LEU A 261 27.58 -15.58 -5.90
CA LEU A 261 26.54 -15.86 -4.92
C LEU A 261 26.54 -14.81 -3.79
N VAL A 262 27.71 -14.31 -3.36
CA VAL A 262 27.81 -13.22 -2.37
C VAL A 262 27.07 -11.98 -2.86
N GLU A 263 27.24 -11.58 -4.12
CA GLU A 263 26.53 -10.41 -4.68
C GLU A 263 25.01 -10.66 -4.81
N SER A 264 24.61 -11.90 -5.11
CA SER A 264 23.19 -12.31 -5.07
C SER A 264 22.60 -12.18 -3.66
N VAL A 265 23.35 -12.61 -2.65
CA VAL A 265 22.93 -12.52 -1.24
C VAL A 265 22.89 -11.07 -0.77
N LYS A 266 23.85 -10.23 -1.14
CA LYS A 266 23.80 -8.79 -0.84
C LYS A 266 22.58 -8.12 -1.47
N SER A 267 22.27 -8.49 -2.71
CA SER A 267 21.06 -8.02 -3.41
C SER A 267 19.79 -8.47 -2.68
N PHE A 268 19.73 -9.72 -2.23
CA PHE A 268 18.64 -10.23 -1.38
C PHE A 268 18.56 -9.45 -0.07
N GLN A 269 19.67 -9.30 0.65
CA GLN A 269 19.71 -8.58 1.91
C GLN A 269 19.19 -7.15 1.77
N MET A 270 19.67 -6.41 0.77
CA MET A 270 19.21 -5.06 0.46
C MET A 270 17.70 -5.00 0.17
N ARG A 271 17.21 -5.89 -0.70
CA ARG A 271 15.78 -5.96 -1.05
C ARG A 271 14.89 -6.31 0.13
N HIS A 272 15.43 -7.04 1.11
CA HIS A 272 14.72 -7.48 2.32
C HIS A 272 14.97 -6.60 3.56
N GLY A 273 15.69 -5.47 3.41
CA GLY A 273 15.94 -4.52 4.50
C GLY A 273 16.95 -5.03 5.54
N LEU A 274 17.86 -5.89 5.12
CA LEU A 274 18.94 -6.47 5.90
C LEU A 274 20.27 -5.80 5.56
N GLU A 275 21.30 -6.08 6.36
CA GLU A 275 22.67 -5.66 6.07
C GLU A 275 23.22 -6.38 4.86
N ALA A 276 23.59 -5.64 3.82
CA ALA A 276 24.11 -6.20 2.57
C ALA A 276 25.61 -6.51 2.68
N ASP A 277 25.98 -7.35 3.64
CA ASP A 277 27.35 -7.77 3.92
C ASP A 277 27.74 -9.10 3.25
N GLY A 278 26.77 -9.81 2.67
CA GLY A 278 26.97 -11.15 2.11
C GLY A 278 27.11 -12.24 3.18
N VAL A 279 26.93 -11.93 4.47
CA VAL A 279 26.97 -12.90 5.56
C VAL A 279 25.55 -13.36 5.88
N ILE A 280 25.34 -14.67 5.82
CA ILE A 280 24.03 -15.26 6.13
C ILE A 280 24.01 -15.63 7.61
N GLY A 281 23.64 -14.65 8.42
CA GLY A 281 23.35 -14.83 9.85
C GLY A 281 21.86 -15.04 10.12
N GLY A 282 21.48 -15.16 11.40
CA GLY A 282 20.11 -15.51 11.81
C GLY A 282 19.00 -14.63 11.21
N LYS A 283 19.23 -13.32 11.03
CA LYS A 283 18.24 -12.44 10.36
C LYS A 283 18.08 -12.75 8.86
N THR A 284 19.19 -13.04 8.17
CA THR A 284 19.16 -13.42 6.76
C THR A 284 18.49 -14.79 6.59
N PHE A 285 18.81 -15.78 7.43
CA PHE A 285 18.13 -17.07 7.45
C PHE A 285 16.64 -16.93 7.73
N ALA A 286 16.24 -16.15 8.73
CA ALA A 286 14.84 -15.91 9.04
C ALA A 286 14.07 -15.32 7.86
N SER A 287 14.70 -14.47 7.03
CA SER A 287 14.09 -13.93 5.82
C SER A 287 14.08 -14.92 4.65
N LEU A 288 15.19 -15.65 4.43
CA LEU A 288 15.31 -16.67 3.37
C LEU A 288 14.27 -17.79 3.56
N ASN A 289 14.11 -18.25 4.79
CA ASN A 289 13.28 -19.40 5.15
C ASN A 289 11.81 -19.03 5.41
N LYS A 290 11.39 -17.78 5.19
CA LYS A 290 9.94 -17.49 5.12
C LYS A 290 9.34 -18.21 3.91
N PRO A 291 8.17 -18.87 4.05
CA PRO A 291 7.51 -19.54 2.93
C PRO A 291 7.10 -18.51 1.86
N ALA A 292 6.93 -18.96 0.62
CA ALA A 292 6.52 -18.08 -0.48
C ALA A 292 5.16 -17.41 -0.26
N ASP A 293 4.25 -18.06 0.47
CA ASP A 293 2.97 -17.48 0.90
C ASP A 293 3.12 -16.22 1.78
N ASP A 294 4.20 -16.07 2.56
CA ASP A 294 4.48 -14.82 3.28
C ASP A 294 4.64 -13.64 2.30
N ARG A 295 5.31 -13.88 1.17
CA ARG A 295 5.54 -12.86 0.15
C ARG A 295 4.26 -12.54 -0.60
N VAL A 296 3.47 -13.57 -0.96
CA VAL A 296 2.12 -13.41 -1.52
C VAL A 296 1.25 -12.55 -0.60
N ASN A 297 1.22 -12.83 0.70
CA ASN A 297 0.42 -12.07 1.66
C ASN A 297 0.89 -10.62 1.81
N LYS A 298 2.20 -10.36 1.81
CA LYS A 298 2.73 -8.97 1.81
C LYS A 298 2.36 -8.20 0.54
N LEU A 299 2.34 -8.87 -0.60
CA LEU A 299 1.90 -8.28 -1.87
C LEU A 299 0.39 -8.01 -1.88
N ARG A 300 -0.45 -8.94 -1.41
CA ARG A 300 -1.89 -8.74 -1.22
C ARG A 300 -2.18 -7.54 -0.32
N LEU A 301 -1.48 -7.44 0.81
CA LEU A 301 -1.57 -6.29 1.73
C LEU A 301 -1.19 -4.97 1.06
N SER A 302 -0.17 -4.99 0.20
CA SER A 302 0.28 -3.80 -0.51
C SER A 302 -0.72 -3.42 -1.60
N LEU A 303 -1.29 -4.38 -2.33
CA LEU A 303 -2.37 -4.12 -3.28
C LEU A 303 -3.59 -3.50 -2.59
N GLU A 304 -3.99 -4.01 -1.43
CA GLU A 304 -5.10 -3.43 -0.65
C GLU A 304 -4.81 -1.98 -0.22
N ARG A 305 -3.61 -1.71 0.32
CA ARG A 305 -3.15 -0.34 0.62
C ARG A 305 -3.10 0.56 -0.62
N GLY A 306 -2.79 -0.03 -1.77
CA GLY A 306 -2.83 0.61 -3.08
C GLY A 306 -4.22 1.13 -3.42
N ARG A 307 -5.26 0.34 -3.18
CA ARG A 307 -6.66 0.76 -3.41
C ARG A 307 -7.07 1.95 -2.57
N TRP A 308 -6.53 2.06 -1.36
CA TRP A 308 -6.81 3.18 -0.47
C TRP A 308 -6.15 4.50 -0.90
N LEU A 309 -5.02 4.44 -1.64
CA LEU A 309 -4.10 5.57 -1.77
C LEU A 309 -3.68 5.93 -3.20
N MET A 310 -3.62 4.96 -4.12
CA MET A 310 -3.00 5.13 -5.44
C MET A 310 -3.98 5.57 -6.55
N ARG A 311 -5.24 5.81 -6.19
CA ARG A 311 -6.26 6.32 -7.11
C ARG A 311 -6.10 7.84 -7.28
N ASN A 312 -6.07 8.30 -8.52
CA ASN A 312 -6.01 9.71 -8.90
C ASN A 312 -4.83 10.49 -8.28
N VAL A 313 -3.68 9.84 -8.13
CA VAL A 313 -2.45 10.49 -7.66
C VAL A 313 -1.79 11.24 -8.82
N ASN A 314 -2.41 12.34 -9.22
CA ASN A 314 -2.00 13.16 -10.37
C ASN A 314 -1.30 14.47 -9.96
N GLU A 315 -1.05 14.64 -8.67
CA GLU A 315 -0.39 15.82 -8.07
C GLU A 315 1.06 15.47 -7.68
N GLU A 316 1.92 16.48 -7.52
CA GLU A 316 3.21 16.30 -6.86
C GLU A 316 3.01 16.02 -5.35
N PHE A 317 3.73 15.05 -4.79
CA PHE A 317 3.61 14.71 -3.37
C PHE A 317 4.88 14.10 -2.78
N VAL A 318 4.97 14.21 -1.46
CA VAL A 318 5.97 13.54 -0.63
C VAL A 318 5.35 12.28 -0.03
N LEU A 319 6.00 11.13 -0.20
CA LEU A 319 5.58 9.88 0.44
C LEU A 319 6.65 9.39 1.40
N VAL A 320 6.28 9.18 2.66
CA VAL A 320 7.11 8.50 3.64
C VAL A 320 6.62 7.07 3.77
N ASN A 321 7.42 6.09 3.34
CA ASN A 321 7.17 4.69 3.65
C ASN A 321 7.77 4.37 5.03
N ILE A 322 6.90 4.29 6.04
CA ILE A 322 7.30 4.14 7.44
C ILE A 322 8.04 2.83 7.71
N ALA A 323 7.52 1.71 7.20
CA ALA A 323 8.14 0.39 7.35
C ALA A 323 9.37 0.25 6.42
N GLY A 324 9.33 0.89 5.26
CA GLY A 324 10.46 0.95 4.33
C GLY A 324 11.64 1.78 4.82
N ASN A 325 11.43 2.70 5.77
CA ASN A 325 12.43 3.68 6.18
C ASN A 325 13.00 4.46 4.98
N ARG A 326 12.10 4.87 4.08
CA ARG A 326 12.38 5.63 2.86
C ARG A 326 11.40 6.78 2.69
N THR A 327 11.86 7.84 2.05
CA THR A 327 11.03 8.99 1.67
C THR A 327 11.21 9.26 0.19
N TYR A 328 10.11 9.60 -0.47
CA TYR A 328 10.02 9.84 -1.90
C TYR A 328 9.42 11.22 -2.13
N LEU A 329 9.86 11.91 -3.17
CA LEU A 329 9.18 13.05 -3.76
C LEU A 329 8.84 12.66 -5.20
N ALA A 330 7.56 12.49 -5.48
CA ALA A 330 7.05 12.15 -6.80
C ALA A 330 6.51 13.42 -7.46
N LYS A 331 6.99 13.72 -8.67
CA LYS A 331 6.62 14.88 -9.46
C LYS A 331 5.58 14.55 -10.53
N GLU A 332 4.90 15.58 -11.02
CA GLU A 332 3.88 15.44 -12.08
C GLU A 332 4.44 14.87 -13.39
N ASP A 333 5.73 15.09 -13.67
CA ASP A 333 6.41 14.56 -14.86
C ASP A 333 6.83 13.08 -14.73
N GLY A 334 6.50 12.44 -13.60
CA GLY A 334 6.88 11.06 -13.28
C GLY A 334 8.27 10.91 -12.65
N THR A 335 9.02 11.99 -12.47
CA THR A 335 10.32 11.95 -11.77
C THR A 335 10.11 11.61 -10.30
N VAL A 336 10.89 10.67 -9.78
CA VAL A 336 10.89 10.28 -8.36
C VAL A 336 12.26 10.49 -7.76
N TRP A 337 12.35 11.41 -6.80
CA TRP A 337 13.50 11.53 -5.90
C TRP A 337 13.29 10.66 -4.66
N THR A 338 14.36 10.08 -4.12
CA THR A 338 14.27 9.19 -2.94
C THR A 338 15.45 9.35 -1.99
N THR A 339 15.20 9.14 -0.69
CA THR A 339 16.23 9.20 0.36
C THR A 339 15.95 8.19 1.48
N ARG A 340 16.99 7.73 2.18
CA ARG A 340 16.82 6.97 3.42
C ARG A 340 16.16 7.87 4.48
N SER A 341 15.26 7.30 5.26
CA SER A 341 14.67 7.97 6.42
C SER A 341 14.82 7.16 7.70
N ILE A 342 14.68 7.83 8.86
CA ILE A 342 14.57 7.20 10.18
C ILE A 342 13.19 7.55 10.73
N THR A 343 12.40 6.54 11.05
CA THR A 343 11.02 6.69 11.53
C THR A 343 10.91 6.25 13.00
N GLY A 344 9.72 6.37 13.58
CA GLY A 344 9.46 6.03 14.97
C GLY A 344 9.82 4.59 15.31
N SER A 345 10.23 4.34 16.54
CA SER A 345 10.37 2.97 17.06
C SER A 345 9.02 2.30 17.31
N ALA A 346 9.01 0.99 17.53
CA ALA A 346 7.80 0.24 17.89
C ALA A 346 7.07 0.80 19.12
N TYR A 347 7.81 1.43 20.05
CA TYR A 347 7.26 2.06 21.26
C TYR A 347 6.79 3.50 21.06
N ARG A 348 7.22 4.17 19.98
CA ARG A 348 6.91 5.56 19.63
C ARG A 348 6.67 5.66 18.13
N LYS A 349 5.63 4.97 17.67
CA LYS A 349 5.31 4.75 16.27
C LYS A 349 5.09 6.08 15.54
N THR A 350 5.61 6.20 14.32
CA THR A 350 5.18 7.25 13.39
C THR A 350 3.74 6.94 12.96
N PRO A 351 2.78 7.88 13.10
CA PRO A 351 1.40 7.66 12.68
C PRO A 351 1.28 7.68 11.15
N VAL A 352 0.26 6.99 10.64
CA VAL A 352 -0.12 6.98 9.22
C VAL A 352 -1.18 8.05 9.01
N PHE A 353 -0.90 9.05 8.19
CA PHE A 353 -1.80 10.16 7.92
C PHE A 353 -1.33 10.98 6.71
N ARG A 354 -2.22 11.82 6.18
CA ARG A 354 -1.94 12.83 5.16
C ARG A 354 -1.99 14.23 5.75
N ASP A 355 -1.11 15.11 5.28
CA ASP A 355 -1.10 16.55 5.59
C ASP A 355 -0.37 17.31 4.45
N GLU A 356 -0.03 18.57 4.66
CA GLU A 356 0.70 19.41 3.70
C GLU A 356 1.86 20.14 4.38
N ILE A 357 3.06 20.02 3.81
CA ILE A 357 4.23 20.80 4.22
C ILE A 357 3.99 22.25 3.80
N LYS A 358 3.99 23.15 4.78
CA LYS A 358 3.69 24.59 4.57
C LYS A 358 4.94 25.45 4.54
N TYR A 359 5.93 25.09 5.35
CA TYR A 359 7.17 25.85 5.47
C TYR A 359 8.30 24.97 5.97
N MET A 360 9.52 25.45 5.75
CA MET A 360 10.71 24.93 6.39
C MET A 360 11.32 25.95 7.35
N GLU A 361 11.95 25.46 8.42
CA GLU A 361 12.66 26.30 9.39
C GLU A 361 14.13 25.86 9.43
N PHE A 362 15.00 26.75 8.97
CA PHE A 362 16.44 26.59 9.04
C PHE A 362 16.97 27.03 10.40
N ASN A 363 18.06 26.41 10.84
CA ASN A 363 18.65 26.60 12.16
C ASN A 363 17.57 26.55 13.26
N PRO A 364 16.77 25.48 13.34
CA PRO A 364 15.63 25.45 14.23
C PRO A 364 16.05 25.41 15.69
N THR A 365 15.22 25.97 16.56
CA THR A 365 15.25 25.56 17.98
C THR A 365 14.53 24.23 18.13
N TRP A 366 14.90 23.45 19.15
CA TRP A 366 14.15 22.25 19.51
C TRP A 366 13.52 22.38 20.88
N THR A 367 12.20 22.57 20.91
CA THR A 367 11.43 22.45 22.15
C THR A 367 11.19 20.96 22.43
N VAL A 368 11.81 20.44 23.48
CA VAL A 368 11.81 19.00 23.76
C VAL A 368 10.41 18.57 24.23
N PRO A 369 9.75 17.61 23.53
CA PRO A 369 8.47 17.07 23.97
C PRO A 369 8.53 16.52 25.40
N ALA A 370 7.46 16.73 26.17
CA ALA A 370 7.41 16.33 27.59
C ALA A 370 7.68 14.84 27.83
N SER A 371 7.34 13.98 26.86
CA SER A 371 7.65 12.54 26.90
C SER A 371 9.16 12.29 26.79
N ILE A 372 9.83 12.88 25.80
CA ILE A 372 11.28 12.77 25.58
C ILE A 372 12.05 13.38 26.76
N PHE A 373 11.61 14.54 27.25
CA PHE A 373 12.22 15.19 28.40
C PHE A 373 12.23 14.26 29.61
N ARG A 374 11.08 13.67 29.97
CA ARG A 374 10.95 12.78 31.13
C ARG A 374 11.63 11.42 30.96
N LYS A 375 11.48 10.79 29.79
CA LYS A 375 11.95 9.42 29.56
C LYS A 375 13.44 9.34 29.21
N ASP A 376 13.96 10.33 28.47
CA ASP A 376 15.28 10.19 27.83
C ASP A 376 16.30 11.19 28.40
N LYS A 377 15.87 12.40 28.76
CA LYS A 377 16.78 13.49 29.17
C LYS A 377 16.90 13.63 30.67
N LEU A 378 15.81 13.51 31.43
CA LEU A 378 15.78 13.81 32.86
C LEU A 378 16.78 12.97 33.67
N SER A 379 16.92 11.68 33.36
CA SER A 379 17.92 10.81 34.01
C SER A 379 19.36 11.29 33.76
N ARG A 380 19.67 11.76 32.54
CA ARG A 380 20.99 12.30 32.20
C ARG A 380 21.25 13.62 32.92
N ILE A 381 20.25 14.50 32.97
CA ILE A 381 20.34 15.80 33.65
C ILE A 381 20.50 15.61 35.17
N ARG A 382 19.81 14.63 35.77
CA ARG A 382 19.97 14.31 37.21
C ARG A 382 21.37 13.82 37.54
N LYS A 383 21.95 12.98 36.67
CA LYS A 383 23.31 12.47 36.83
C LYS A 383 24.35 13.58 36.65
N ASP A 384 24.11 14.49 35.70
CA ASP A 384 25.00 15.61 35.43
C ASP A 384 24.22 16.81 34.85
N PRO A 385 23.91 17.83 35.67
CA PRO A 385 23.24 19.05 35.20
C PRO A 385 24.05 19.83 34.14
N GLY A 386 25.38 19.68 34.13
CA GLY A 386 26.27 20.25 33.12
C GLY A 386 25.99 19.72 31.70
N TYR A 387 25.27 18.60 31.58
CA TYR A 387 24.72 18.11 30.32
C TYR A 387 23.98 19.18 29.53
N LEU A 388 23.21 20.04 30.21
CA LEU A 388 22.41 21.09 29.57
C LEU A 388 23.28 22.08 28.82
N ALA A 389 24.31 22.63 29.49
CA ALA A 389 25.23 23.59 28.89
C ALA A 389 26.02 22.96 27.73
N ARG A 390 26.57 21.75 27.91
CA ARG A 390 27.35 21.05 26.87
C ARG A 390 26.54 20.72 25.62
N ASN A 391 25.22 20.63 25.73
CA ASN A 391 24.33 20.32 24.62
C ASN A 391 23.45 21.52 24.20
N ASN A 392 23.83 22.74 24.60
CA ASN A 392 23.17 24.00 24.23
C ASN A 392 21.68 24.08 24.59
N TYR A 393 21.30 23.55 25.75
CA TYR A 393 19.96 23.70 26.28
C TYR A 393 19.81 24.92 27.18
N TYR A 394 18.61 25.52 27.15
CA TYR A 394 18.13 26.45 28.16
C TYR A 394 16.75 26.00 28.65
N VAL A 395 16.34 26.53 29.80
CA VAL A 395 15.13 26.10 30.51
C VAL A 395 14.14 27.25 30.56
N ARG A 396 12.86 26.96 30.29
CA ARG A 396 11.74 27.89 30.45
C ARG A 396 10.80 27.45 31.57
N ASN A 397 10.32 28.40 32.36
CA ASN A 397 9.24 28.16 33.32
C ASN A 397 7.88 28.01 32.61
N LYS A 398 6.80 27.86 33.38
CA LYS A 398 5.43 27.73 32.85
C LYS A 398 4.96 28.97 32.09
N ASP A 399 5.46 30.15 32.48
CA ASP A 399 5.16 31.43 31.84
C ASP A 399 6.02 31.68 30.58
N GLY A 400 6.84 30.70 30.18
CA GLY A 400 7.71 30.78 29.00
C GLY A 400 9.01 31.57 29.21
N GLN A 401 9.25 32.09 30.41
CA GLN A 401 10.45 32.86 30.74
C GLN A 401 11.65 31.94 30.93
N THR A 402 12.79 32.34 30.38
CA THR A 402 14.05 31.61 30.59
C THR A 402 14.50 31.73 32.04
N ILE A 403 14.76 30.60 32.69
CA ILE A 403 15.22 30.53 34.09
C ILE A 403 16.56 29.81 34.19
N SER A 404 17.27 30.01 35.29
CA SER A 404 18.50 29.27 35.57
C SER A 404 18.22 27.78 35.73
N ALA A 405 19.03 26.93 35.10
CA ALA A 405 18.96 25.49 35.30
C ALA A 405 19.25 25.09 36.77
N SER A 406 20.02 25.90 37.51
CA SER A 406 20.32 25.65 38.92
C SER A 406 19.13 25.87 39.85
N SER A 407 18.12 26.65 39.44
CA SER A 407 16.92 26.89 40.25
C SER A 407 15.84 25.81 40.07
N VAL A 408 16.11 24.80 39.24
CA VAL A 408 15.14 23.74 38.91
C VAL A 408 15.37 22.53 39.80
N ASN A 409 14.29 22.02 40.42
CA ASN A 409 14.32 20.74 41.13
C ASN A 409 14.33 19.56 40.14
N TRP A 410 15.51 19.17 39.67
CA TRP A 410 15.68 18.02 38.75
C TRP A 410 15.33 16.68 39.40
N GLY A 411 15.32 16.59 40.73
CA GLY A 411 14.92 15.39 41.47
C GLY A 411 13.42 15.07 41.33
N ALA A 412 12.59 16.08 41.07
CA ALA A 412 11.15 15.90 40.90
C ALA A 412 10.83 14.98 39.70
N LYS A 413 9.77 14.16 39.84
CA LYS A 413 9.26 13.32 38.74
C LYS A 413 8.84 14.14 37.51
N ASN A 414 8.33 15.34 37.75
CA ASN A 414 8.07 16.34 36.74
C ASN A 414 8.57 17.70 37.24
N PRO A 415 9.70 18.21 36.73
CA PRO A 415 10.24 19.50 37.18
C PRO A 415 9.37 20.72 36.79
N GLY A 416 8.33 20.54 35.96
CA GLY A 416 7.39 21.62 35.63
C GLY A 416 7.98 22.72 34.75
N VAL A 417 9.00 22.39 33.97
CA VAL A 417 9.73 23.29 33.06
C VAL A 417 9.75 22.74 31.64
N THR A 418 9.99 23.64 30.68
CA THR A 418 10.22 23.29 29.28
C THR A 418 11.70 23.37 28.96
N LEU A 419 12.22 22.32 28.33
CA LEU A 419 13.59 22.23 27.87
C LEU A 419 13.65 22.65 26.39
N VAL A 420 14.51 23.62 26.05
CA VAL A 420 14.69 24.08 24.67
C VAL A 420 16.16 24.00 24.27
N GLN A 421 16.45 23.33 23.17
CA GLN A 421 17.77 23.31 22.56
C GLN A 421 17.93 24.47 21.59
N LYS A 422 19.04 25.20 21.69
CA LYS A 422 19.39 26.27 20.75
C LYS A 422 19.75 25.70 19.37
N PRO A 423 19.70 26.51 18.30
CA PRO A 423 20.23 26.13 17.00
C PRO A 423 21.73 25.80 17.07
N GLY A 424 22.19 24.96 16.17
CA GLY A 424 23.61 24.60 16.02
C GLY A 424 23.81 23.14 15.58
N PRO A 425 25.07 22.73 15.32
CA PRO A 425 25.38 21.41 14.76
C PRO A 425 24.99 20.24 15.66
N ASN A 426 24.87 20.48 16.97
CA ASN A 426 24.46 19.47 17.95
C ASN A 426 22.94 19.45 18.22
N ASN A 427 22.15 20.23 17.48
CA ASN A 427 20.71 20.25 17.64
C ASN A 427 20.11 18.91 17.16
N ALA A 428 19.23 18.30 17.95
CA ALA A 428 18.66 16.99 17.61
C ALA A 428 17.74 17.01 16.37
N LEU A 429 17.30 18.20 15.94
CA LEU A 429 16.58 18.43 14.69
C LEU A 429 17.49 18.74 13.50
N GLY A 430 18.81 18.73 13.69
CA GLY A 430 19.78 19.18 12.70
C GLY A 430 19.60 20.66 12.36
N LEU A 431 19.85 21.03 11.10
CA LEU A 431 19.83 22.42 10.64
C LEU A 431 18.59 22.80 9.83
N VAL A 432 17.67 21.87 9.56
CA VAL A 432 16.39 22.16 8.88
C VAL A 432 15.29 21.21 9.34
N LYS A 433 14.07 21.74 9.48
CA LYS A 433 12.84 20.94 9.66
C LYS A 433 11.75 21.40 8.69
N PHE A 434 10.92 20.46 8.23
CA PHE A 434 9.82 20.66 7.31
C PHE A 434 8.50 20.47 8.04
N MET A 435 7.68 21.52 8.06
CA MET A 435 6.56 21.64 8.96
C MET A 435 5.23 21.50 8.23
N PHE A 436 4.43 20.54 8.71
CA PHE A 436 3.04 20.28 8.35
C PHE A 436 2.25 20.21 9.68
N PRO A 437 1.75 21.34 10.20
CA PRO A 437 1.19 21.40 11.55
C PRO A 437 0.03 20.41 11.76
N ASN A 438 0.25 19.39 12.61
CA ASN A 438 -0.71 18.32 12.87
C ASN A 438 -0.89 18.02 14.36
N LYS A 439 -1.95 17.27 14.70
CA LYS A 439 -2.28 16.86 16.08
C LYS A 439 -1.27 15.91 16.73
N TYR A 440 -0.37 15.29 15.96
CA TYR A 440 0.62 14.33 16.44
C TYR A 440 1.97 14.97 16.80
N ALA A 441 2.16 16.25 16.47
CA ALA A 441 3.46 16.93 16.56
C ALA A 441 4.59 16.21 15.77
N VAL A 442 4.24 15.64 14.62
CA VAL A 442 5.18 14.96 13.70
C VAL A 442 5.63 15.94 12.62
N TYR A 443 6.89 15.84 12.19
CA TYR A 443 7.47 16.63 11.09
C TYR A 443 8.64 15.85 10.46
N LEU A 444 9.08 16.26 9.26
CA LEU A 444 10.33 15.78 8.66
C LEU A 444 11.47 16.69 9.11
N HIS A 445 12.68 16.18 9.36
CA HIS A 445 13.79 17.02 9.79
C HIS A 445 15.17 16.41 9.51
N ASP A 446 16.20 17.24 9.64
CA ASP A 446 17.61 16.87 9.64
C ASP A 446 18.02 16.19 10.97
N THR A 447 19.26 15.74 11.12
CA THR A 447 19.77 15.09 12.34
C THR A 447 21.24 15.41 12.57
N ASN A 448 21.61 15.53 13.84
CA ASN A 448 23.02 15.59 14.25
C ASN A 448 23.68 14.20 14.34
N ASP A 449 22.92 13.14 14.11
CA ASP A 449 23.37 11.74 14.22
C ASP A 449 23.21 11.03 12.87
N ARG A 450 24.15 11.31 11.95
CA ARG A 450 24.11 10.88 10.55
C ARG A 450 24.41 9.40 10.37
N SER A 451 25.25 8.81 11.23
CA SER A 451 25.62 7.38 11.16
C SER A 451 24.44 6.43 11.38
N LEU A 452 23.30 6.93 11.89
CA LEU A 452 22.08 6.13 12.00
C LEU A 452 21.47 5.77 10.63
N PHE A 453 21.79 6.49 9.56
CA PHE A 453 21.34 6.12 8.21
C PHE A 453 22.06 4.87 7.68
N ASP A 454 23.25 4.56 8.19
CA ASP A 454 24.01 3.36 7.84
C ASP A 454 23.45 2.09 8.48
N ARG A 455 22.49 2.22 9.40
CA ARG A 455 21.76 1.08 9.95
C ARG A 455 20.68 0.63 8.97
N ASN A 456 20.45 -0.67 8.92
CA ASN A 456 19.34 -1.24 8.13
C ASN A 456 18.00 -1.08 8.84
N GLU A 457 17.97 -1.31 10.16
CA GLU A 457 16.81 -1.05 11.00
C GLU A 457 16.82 0.40 11.48
N ARG A 458 15.93 1.24 10.91
CA ARG A 458 15.88 2.69 11.16
C ARG A 458 14.57 3.15 11.80
N ASN A 459 13.82 2.25 12.43
CA ASN A 459 12.72 2.57 13.34
C ASN A 459 13.26 3.00 14.72
N LEU A 460 13.97 4.13 14.78
CA LEU A 460 14.76 4.56 15.95
C LEU A 460 14.29 5.88 16.57
N SER A 461 13.37 6.59 15.93
CA SER A 461 12.93 7.91 16.34
C SER A 461 11.83 7.85 17.42
N SER A 462 11.40 9.04 17.88
CA SER A 462 10.27 9.21 18.78
C SER A 462 8.97 9.61 18.06
N GLY A 463 8.84 9.31 16.77
CA GLY A 463 7.64 9.53 15.95
C GLY A 463 7.87 10.44 14.74
N CYS A 464 8.75 11.44 14.86
CA CYS A 464 9.15 12.30 13.74
C CYS A 464 10.03 11.54 12.72
N VAL A 465 10.18 12.08 11.52
CA VAL A 465 10.92 11.42 10.44
C VAL A 465 12.20 12.19 10.18
N ARG A 466 13.35 11.53 10.22
CA ARG A 466 14.65 12.13 9.85
C ARG A 466 14.98 11.80 8.41
N LEU A 467 15.49 12.76 7.65
CA LEU A 467 15.88 12.57 6.26
C LEU A 467 17.40 12.53 6.13
N GLU A 468 17.92 11.65 5.28
CA GLU A 468 19.35 11.58 4.99
C GLU A 468 19.83 12.76 4.15
N TYR A 469 19.05 13.19 3.17
CA TYR A 469 19.41 14.33 2.31
C TYR A 469 18.40 15.48 2.45
N PRO A 470 18.31 16.13 3.63
CA PRO A 470 17.29 17.14 3.90
C PRO A 470 17.53 18.44 3.11
N PHE A 471 18.78 18.82 2.82
CA PHE A 471 19.04 20.06 2.07
C PHE A 471 18.76 19.92 0.57
N GLU A 472 18.95 18.72 0.03
CA GLU A 472 18.52 18.39 -1.33
C GLU A 472 17.00 18.43 -1.41
N PHE A 473 16.31 17.79 -0.44
CA PHE A 473 14.86 17.87 -0.32
C PHE A 473 14.35 19.32 -0.20
N ALA A 474 14.99 20.16 0.62
CA ALA A 474 14.67 21.59 0.71
C ALA A 474 14.85 22.34 -0.62
N SER A 475 15.83 21.93 -1.43
CA SER A 475 16.07 22.53 -2.74
C SER A 475 14.99 22.11 -3.74
N LEU A 476 14.58 20.84 -3.72
CA LEU A 476 13.52 20.31 -4.57
C LEU A 476 12.16 20.94 -4.27
N LEU A 477 11.81 21.12 -2.98
CA LEU A 477 10.57 21.80 -2.58
C LEU A 477 10.46 23.27 -3.00
N MET A 478 11.58 23.88 -3.41
CA MET A 478 11.67 25.27 -3.82
C MET A 478 12.15 25.42 -5.26
N GLU A 479 12.10 24.32 -6.03
CA GLU A 479 12.48 24.34 -7.42
C GLU A 479 11.58 25.29 -8.22
N GLY A 480 12.18 26.09 -9.10
CA GLY A 480 11.46 27.11 -9.86
C GLY A 480 11.07 28.37 -9.07
N VAL A 481 11.30 28.42 -7.75
CA VAL A 481 11.01 29.61 -6.94
C VAL A 481 12.01 30.73 -7.24
N PRO A 482 11.55 31.94 -7.64
CA PRO A 482 12.44 33.07 -7.88
C PRO A 482 13.32 33.38 -6.67
N ASP A 483 14.58 33.74 -6.92
CA ASP A 483 15.58 34.09 -5.90
C ASP A 483 15.96 32.99 -4.89
N TRP A 484 15.40 31.77 -5.03
CA TRP A 484 15.85 30.61 -4.26
C TRP A 484 16.95 29.86 -5.00
N ASN A 485 18.11 29.73 -4.37
CA ASN A 485 19.22 28.94 -4.88
C ASN A 485 20.11 28.43 -3.74
N ARG A 486 21.10 27.60 -4.09
CA ARG A 486 22.04 27.03 -3.12
C ARG A 486 22.80 28.10 -2.33
N GLN A 487 23.19 29.23 -2.93
CA GLN A 487 23.89 30.29 -2.21
C GLN A 487 22.97 30.97 -1.17
N LYS A 488 21.71 31.20 -1.52
CA LYS A 488 20.71 31.76 -0.61
C LYS A 488 20.49 30.83 0.59
N MET A 489 20.26 29.54 0.35
CA MET A 489 20.12 28.55 1.43
C MET A 489 21.38 28.52 2.32
N GLN A 490 22.57 28.51 1.72
CA GLN A 490 23.83 28.52 2.48
C GLN A 490 23.96 29.79 3.34
N SER A 491 23.62 30.97 2.81
CA SER A 491 23.65 32.22 3.58
C SER A 491 22.72 32.21 4.81
N ILE A 492 21.58 31.53 4.70
CA ILE A 492 20.65 31.35 5.84
C ILE A 492 21.29 30.44 6.88
N LEU A 493 21.87 29.31 6.46
CA LEU A 493 22.57 28.37 7.33
C LEU A 493 23.74 29.06 8.07
N ASP A 494 24.60 29.76 7.34
CA ASP A 494 25.78 30.45 7.86
C ASP A 494 25.42 31.56 8.86
N SER A 495 24.24 32.17 8.73
CA SER A 495 23.77 33.17 9.69
C SER A 495 23.58 32.62 11.11
N GLY A 496 23.37 31.30 11.25
CA GLY A 496 23.03 30.63 12.51
C GLY A 496 21.68 31.06 13.12
N LYS A 497 20.95 31.96 12.47
CA LYS A 497 19.66 32.48 12.93
C LYS A 497 18.54 31.57 12.48
N THR A 498 17.61 31.27 13.39
CA THR A 498 16.38 30.56 13.06
C THR A 498 15.61 31.35 12.01
N THR A 499 15.40 30.74 10.84
CA THR A 499 14.80 31.40 9.68
C THR A 499 13.71 30.50 9.12
N ARG A 500 12.48 31.02 9.09
CA ARG A 500 11.34 30.37 8.46
C ARG A 500 11.26 30.78 6.99
N VAL A 501 11.07 29.81 6.11
CA VAL A 501 10.86 29.98 4.67
C VAL A 501 9.55 29.28 4.32
N GLU A 502 8.55 30.06 3.89
CA GLU A 502 7.28 29.50 3.40
C GLU A 502 7.50 28.80 2.05
N LEU A 503 6.77 27.71 1.82
CA LEU A 503 6.65 27.16 0.48
C LEU A 503 5.67 28.03 -0.34
N PRO A 504 5.89 28.22 -1.65
CA PRO A 504 4.96 28.96 -2.52
C PRO A 504 3.57 28.32 -2.58
N ALA A 505 3.53 26.99 -2.58
CA ALA A 505 2.32 26.18 -2.50
C ALA A 505 2.55 25.08 -1.45
N PRO A 506 1.55 24.76 -0.59
CA PRO A 506 1.66 23.63 0.31
C PRO A 506 1.93 22.33 -0.45
N MET A 507 2.90 21.54 0.01
CA MET A 507 3.28 20.28 -0.62
C MET A 507 2.60 19.11 0.09
N PRO A 508 1.73 18.31 -0.57
CA PRO A 508 1.14 17.12 0.02
C PRO A 508 2.19 16.18 0.59
N VAL A 509 1.95 15.68 1.81
CA VAL A 509 2.80 14.67 2.45
C VAL A 509 1.96 13.51 2.98
N LEU A 510 2.29 12.31 2.53
CA LEU A 510 1.60 11.06 2.85
C LEU A 510 2.55 10.19 3.68
N LEU A 511 2.23 10.03 4.96
CA LEU A 511 2.92 9.10 5.84
C LEU A 511 2.20 7.76 5.75
N THR A 512 2.82 6.80 5.06
CA THR A 512 2.22 5.53 4.65
C THR A 512 3.00 4.34 5.21
N TYR A 513 2.45 3.12 5.11
CA TYR A 513 3.05 1.94 5.71
C TYR A 513 3.03 0.76 4.74
N TRP A 514 4.16 0.48 4.08
CA TRP A 514 4.29 -0.58 3.09
C TRP A 514 5.37 -1.57 3.47
N THR A 515 5.00 -2.84 3.57
CA THR A 515 5.90 -3.96 3.85
C THR A 515 6.28 -4.75 2.59
N ALA A 516 5.66 -4.44 1.44
CA ALA A 516 6.17 -4.77 0.12
C ALA A 516 5.91 -3.62 -0.87
N TRP A 517 6.82 -3.41 -1.81
CA TRP A 517 6.67 -2.49 -2.94
C TRP A 517 7.65 -2.89 -4.04
N VAL A 518 7.51 -2.28 -5.21
CA VAL A 518 8.45 -2.45 -6.34
C VAL A 518 9.26 -1.18 -6.50
N GLU A 519 10.57 -1.31 -6.61
CA GLU A 519 11.50 -0.19 -6.84
C GLU A 519 12.53 -0.69 -7.85
N GLU A 520 12.78 0.11 -8.90
CA GLU A 520 13.72 -0.25 -9.98
C GLU A 520 13.43 -1.63 -10.61
N GLY A 521 12.14 -1.99 -10.71
CA GLY A 521 11.69 -3.28 -11.27
C GLY A 521 11.88 -4.49 -10.34
N ALA A 522 12.38 -4.30 -9.12
CA ALA A 522 12.59 -5.35 -8.15
C ALA A 522 11.61 -5.23 -6.97
N VAL A 523 11.11 -6.36 -6.46
CA VAL A 523 10.22 -6.36 -5.28
C VAL A 523 11.04 -6.24 -4.01
N HIS A 524 10.75 -5.23 -3.19
CA HIS A 524 11.32 -5.05 -1.87
C HIS A 524 10.35 -5.56 -0.82
N PHE A 525 10.88 -6.25 0.19
CA PHE A 525 10.12 -6.70 1.35
C PHE A 525 10.70 -6.10 2.62
N ARG A 526 9.85 -5.84 3.61
CA ARG A 526 10.25 -5.44 4.95
C ARG A 526 9.54 -6.29 5.98
N GLU A 527 10.19 -6.44 7.13
CA GLU A 527 9.51 -6.84 8.34
C GLU A 527 8.42 -5.83 8.71
N ASP A 528 7.51 -6.24 9.59
CA ASP A 528 6.37 -5.44 10.04
C ASP A 528 6.67 -4.83 11.42
N PRO A 529 7.50 -3.76 11.53
CA PRO A 529 8.00 -3.26 12.81
C PRO A 529 6.89 -2.78 13.75
N TYR A 530 5.70 -2.46 13.22
CA TYR A 530 4.56 -1.97 13.99
C TYR A 530 3.43 -2.99 14.13
N GLU A 531 3.59 -4.22 13.64
CA GLU A 531 2.61 -5.31 13.71
C GLU A 531 1.24 -4.89 13.12
N ARG A 532 1.25 -4.21 11.99
CA ARG A 532 0.04 -3.72 11.30
C ARG A 532 -0.50 -4.69 10.27
N ASP A 533 0.34 -5.57 9.70
CA ASP A 533 -0.01 -6.45 8.59
C ASP A 533 -1.06 -7.49 9.01
N ALA A 534 -0.88 -8.14 10.17
CA ALA A 534 -1.73 -9.25 10.61
C ALA A 534 -3.22 -8.88 10.73
N ARG A 535 -3.54 -7.66 11.17
CA ARG A 535 -4.94 -7.21 11.32
C ARG A 535 -5.63 -6.98 9.98
N ILE A 536 -4.89 -6.43 9.00
CA ILE A 536 -5.41 -6.18 7.65
C ILE A 536 -5.56 -7.52 6.94
N LEU A 537 -4.57 -8.42 7.05
CA LEU A 537 -4.61 -9.73 6.42
C LEU A 537 -5.80 -10.56 6.94
N ALA A 538 -6.03 -10.57 8.25
CA ALA A 538 -7.20 -11.22 8.84
C ALA A 538 -8.54 -10.61 8.41
N ALA A 539 -8.57 -9.36 7.94
CA ALA A 539 -9.76 -8.76 7.34
C ALA A 539 -9.88 -9.07 5.83
N LEU A 540 -8.76 -9.24 5.14
CA LEU A 540 -8.70 -9.68 3.74
C LEU A 540 -9.07 -11.16 3.57
N ASP A 541 -8.86 -12.00 4.58
CA ASP A 541 -9.15 -13.43 4.53
C ASP A 541 -10.53 -13.80 5.10
N LYS A 542 -11.29 -12.80 5.57
CA LYS A 542 -12.72 -12.93 5.89
C LYS A 542 -13.56 -12.60 4.68
#